data_AF-A0A3C1IXQ2-F1
#
_entry.id   AF-A0A3C1IXQ2-F1
#
_cell.length_a   1.000
_cell.length_b   1.000
_cell.length_c   1.000
_cell.angle_alpha   90.00
_cell.angle_beta   90.00
_cell.angle_gamma   90.00
#
_symmetry.space_group_name_H-M   'P 1'
#
loop_
_entity.id
_entity.type
_entity.pdbx_description
1 polymer ?
#
loop_
_entity_poly.entity_id
_entity_poly.type
_entity_poly.pdbx_seq_one_letter_code
_entity_poly.pdbx_strand_id
1 'polypeptide(L)'
;MTDKEKAVKVLIDKGKDQGFLTQEDLLDVFPTIEEDVDLLDDIFASLQENEIEVLEPEENVEVPEKEELTLEKKIHILKTIQSSLSTDAIRSYLYEIGRIPLLTGEEERILAQRIEKGDEEATQLLITANLRLVVSIAKKYSKSGLELLDLIQEGNIGLMRAVEKFDYTKGFKFSTYATWWIRQAITRAIADQARTIRVPVHMIETINKFNKVNNSLTTRLGRPPKDEEIAKEMDIELEKVAEIRKIKQNPTSLSTPIGEEKDSKLQDVIADDWSQSPEEFATSEYLKNQLKDILDTLQDRERRVLSLRFGLDDGVSRT
;
A
#
# COMPACT_ATOMS: atom_id res chain seq x y z
N MET A 1 15.16 24.20 17.43
CA MET A 1 15.70 23.11 16.60
C MET A 1 14.63 22.05 16.52
N THR A 2 13.99 21.99 15.37
CA THR A 2 12.94 21.01 15.03
C THR A 2 13.48 19.59 15.22
N ASP A 3 12.66 18.64 15.66
CA ASP A 3 13.09 17.24 15.85
C ASP A 3 13.74 16.65 14.58
N LYS A 4 13.35 17.15 13.41
CA LYS A 4 13.96 16.84 12.10
C LYS A 4 15.46 17.20 12.03
N GLU A 5 15.89 18.38 12.49
CA GLU A 5 17.30 18.82 12.44
C GLU A 5 18.21 17.95 13.33
N LYS A 6 17.68 17.48 14.47
CA LYS A 6 18.41 16.55 15.34
C LYS A 6 18.55 15.18 14.70
N ALA A 7 17.50 14.70 14.04
CA ALA A 7 17.50 13.43 13.32
C ALA A 7 18.50 13.43 12.15
N VAL A 8 18.59 14.54 11.39
CA VAL A 8 19.60 14.70 10.33
C VAL A 8 21.03 14.65 10.89
N LYS A 9 21.29 15.30 12.04
CA LYS A 9 22.61 15.22 12.69
C LYS A 9 23.00 13.80 13.10
N VAL A 10 22.05 13.02 13.62
CA VAL A 10 22.29 11.61 13.99
C VAL A 10 22.69 10.78 12.77
N LEU A 11 22.08 11.03 11.61
CA LEU A 11 22.47 10.39 10.35
C LEU A 11 23.86 10.83 9.91
N ILE A 12 24.18 12.12 9.96
CA ILE A 12 25.50 12.64 9.56
C ILE A 12 26.59 12.06 10.46
N ASP A 13 26.38 11.99 11.77
CA ASP A 13 27.37 11.42 12.71
C ASP A 13 27.58 9.92 12.41
N LYS A 14 26.49 9.16 12.20
CA LYS A 14 26.57 7.74 11.82
C LYS A 14 27.27 7.54 10.47
N GLY A 15 26.98 8.39 9.49
CA GLY A 15 27.60 8.36 8.17
C GLY A 15 29.07 8.80 8.17
N LYS A 16 29.48 9.69 9.07
CA LYS A 16 30.90 10.05 9.27
C LYS A 16 31.71 8.94 9.92
N ASP A 17 31.10 8.20 10.85
CA ASP A 17 31.75 7.06 11.49
C ASP A 17 31.95 5.87 10.53
N GLN A 18 31.00 5.65 9.63
CA GLN A 18 31.01 4.50 8.71
C GLN A 18 31.56 4.83 7.31
N GLY A 19 31.59 6.10 6.91
CA GLY A 19 31.96 6.56 5.57
C GLY A 19 30.88 6.34 4.50
N PHE A 20 29.79 5.65 4.85
CA PHE A 20 28.63 5.42 4.00
C PHE A 20 27.36 5.33 4.85
N LEU A 21 26.21 5.48 4.20
CA LEU A 21 24.88 5.31 4.82
C LEU A 21 24.06 4.35 3.98
N THR A 22 23.34 3.41 4.61
CA THR A 22 22.41 2.55 3.86
C THR A 22 21.02 3.18 3.75
N GLN A 23 20.24 2.75 2.76
CA GLN A 23 18.84 3.15 2.63
C GLN A 23 18.00 2.77 3.86
N GLU A 24 18.31 1.65 4.52
CA GLU A 24 17.61 1.22 5.74
C GLU A 24 17.91 2.15 6.91
N ASP A 25 19.15 2.61 7.04
CA ASP A 25 19.52 3.57 8.09
C ASP A 25 18.76 4.89 7.96
N LEU A 26 18.54 5.33 6.72
CA LEU A 26 17.82 6.56 6.41
C LEU A 26 16.31 6.41 6.70
N LEU A 27 15.73 5.25 6.37
CA LEU A 27 14.33 4.91 6.67
C LEU A 27 14.06 4.69 8.16
N ASP A 28 15.03 4.15 8.90
CA ASP A 28 14.89 3.96 10.34
C ASP A 28 14.76 5.31 11.08
N VAL A 29 15.48 6.32 10.60
CA VAL A 29 15.43 7.67 11.16
C VAL A 29 14.25 8.47 10.62
N PHE A 30 13.95 8.32 9.33
CA PHE A 30 12.82 8.99 8.67
C PHE A 30 11.90 7.99 7.95
N PRO A 31 10.96 7.35 8.66
CA PRO A 31 10.07 6.35 8.08
C PRO A 31 9.12 6.90 7.00
N THR A 32 8.84 8.20 7.03
CA THR A 32 7.94 8.91 6.11
C THR A 32 8.69 9.87 5.20
N ILE A 33 10.00 9.71 5.03
CA ILE A 33 10.80 10.58 4.15
C ILE A 33 10.32 10.56 2.71
N GLU A 34 9.66 9.47 2.34
CA GLU A 34 9.03 9.28 1.05
C GLU A 34 7.88 10.29 0.79
N GLU A 35 7.29 10.90 1.82
CA GLU A 35 6.22 11.90 1.69
C GLU A 35 6.73 13.36 1.60
N ASP A 36 7.96 13.63 2.05
CA ASP A 36 8.52 14.98 2.19
C ASP A 36 9.73 15.14 1.25
N VAL A 37 9.44 15.52 0.01
CA VAL A 37 10.41 15.62 -1.08
C VAL A 37 11.47 16.68 -0.80
N ASP A 38 11.04 17.82 -0.25
CA ASP A 38 11.94 18.93 0.08
C ASP A 38 12.91 18.50 1.18
N LEU A 39 12.42 17.77 2.19
CA LEU A 39 13.26 17.19 3.24
C LEU A 39 14.26 16.16 2.71
N LEU A 40 13.85 15.31 1.75
CA LEU A 40 14.74 14.35 1.13
C LEU A 40 15.86 15.07 0.36
N ASP A 41 15.53 16.12 -0.39
CA ASP A 41 16.52 16.95 -1.08
C ASP A 41 17.48 17.67 -0.12
N ASP A 42 16.99 18.20 1.00
CA ASP A 42 17.80 18.83 2.05
C ASP A 42 18.75 17.81 2.73
N ILE A 43 18.28 16.58 2.95
CA ILE A 43 19.08 15.50 3.51
C ILE A 43 20.17 15.10 2.54
N PHE A 44 19.87 14.93 1.24
CA PHE A 44 20.88 14.63 0.24
C PHE A 44 21.93 15.75 0.12
N ALA A 45 21.51 17.01 0.14
CA ALA A 45 22.43 18.15 0.15
C ALA A 45 23.34 18.13 1.39
N SER A 46 22.76 17.87 2.57
CA SER A 46 23.51 17.78 3.83
C SER A 46 24.49 16.61 3.86
N LEU A 47 24.12 15.45 3.32
CA LEU A 47 25.01 14.29 3.21
C LEU A 47 26.16 14.55 2.25
N GLN A 48 25.91 15.28 1.16
CA GLN A 48 26.93 15.67 0.19
C GLN A 48 27.95 16.66 0.76
N GLU A 49 27.51 17.67 1.51
CA GLU A 49 28.42 18.61 2.20
C GLU A 49 29.38 17.89 3.16
N ASN A 50 28.99 16.72 3.65
CA ASN A 50 29.78 15.89 4.55
C ASN A 50 30.48 14.72 3.85
N GLU A 51 30.47 14.66 2.51
CA GLU A 51 31.11 13.63 1.67
C GLU A 51 30.65 12.19 1.98
N ILE A 52 29.40 12.00 2.41
CA ILE A 52 28.86 10.68 2.76
C ILE A 52 28.15 10.06 1.55
N GLU A 53 28.60 8.87 1.12
CA GLU A 53 27.96 8.12 0.05
C GLU A 53 26.77 7.29 0.58
N VAL A 54 25.60 7.41 -0.06
CA VAL A 54 24.44 6.56 0.26
C VAL A 54 24.51 5.30 -0.58
N LEU A 55 24.86 4.20 0.07
CA LEU A 55 24.94 2.88 -0.55
C LEU A 55 23.57 2.21 -0.48
N GLU A 56 23.18 1.57 -1.58
CA GLU A 56 22.14 0.54 -1.50
C GLU A 56 22.76 -0.65 -0.76
N PRO A 57 22.06 -1.31 0.19
CA PRO A 57 22.49 -2.63 0.59
C PRO A 57 22.46 -3.49 -0.67
N GLU A 58 23.64 -3.76 -1.24
CA GLU A 58 23.81 -4.92 -2.07
C GLU A 58 23.49 -6.11 -1.16
N GLU A 59 22.23 -6.55 -1.17
CA GLU A 59 22.04 -7.99 -1.15
C GLU A 59 22.95 -8.49 -2.26
N ASN A 60 23.86 -9.41 -1.92
CA ASN A 60 24.59 -10.26 -2.85
C ASN A 60 23.63 -10.78 -3.94
N VAL A 61 23.32 -9.96 -4.92
CA VAL A 61 23.48 -10.36 -6.28
C VAL A 61 24.98 -10.50 -6.34
N GLU A 62 25.48 -11.73 -6.32
CA GLU A 62 26.75 -11.98 -6.98
C GLU A 62 26.60 -11.30 -8.33
N VAL A 63 27.13 -10.08 -8.47
CA VAL A 63 27.41 -9.50 -9.77
C VAL A 63 28.55 -10.39 -10.21
N PRO A 64 28.29 -11.39 -11.08
CA PRO A 64 29.39 -12.20 -11.56
C PRO A 64 30.32 -11.19 -12.23
N GLU A 65 31.57 -11.18 -11.82
CA GLU A 65 32.63 -10.43 -12.50
C GLU A 65 32.37 -10.49 -14.01
N LYS A 66 32.01 -9.36 -14.63
CA LYS A 66 31.85 -9.16 -16.08
C LYS A 66 31.83 -10.44 -16.94
N GLU A 67 30.90 -11.34 -16.68
CA GLU A 67 30.59 -12.45 -17.57
C GLU A 67 29.28 -12.03 -18.21
N GLU A 68 29.31 -11.78 -19.52
CA GLU A 68 28.09 -11.76 -20.32
C GLU A 68 27.28 -13.00 -19.92
N LEU A 69 26.15 -12.81 -19.21
CA LEU A 69 25.30 -13.93 -18.83
C LEU A 69 24.91 -14.67 -20.11
N THR A 70 25.45 -15.87 -20.28
CA THR A 70 25.13 -16.73 -21.42
C THR A 70 23.63 -16.93 -21.48
N LEU A 71 23.08 -17.00 -22.71
CA LEU A 71 21.64 -17.15 -22.94
C LEU A 71 21.03 -18.27 -22.09
N GLU A 72 21.79 -19.33 -21.80
CA GLU A 72 21.39 -20.49 -21.02
C GLU A 72 21.11 -20.17 -19.54
N LYS A 73 21.94 -19.32 -18.89
CA LYS A 73 21.70 -18.86 -17.51
C LYS A 73 20.47 -17.94 -17.44
N LYS A 74 20.28 -17.07 -18.44
CA LYS A 74 19.07 -16.24 -18.58
C LYS A 74 17.81 -17.11 -18.74
N ILE A 75 17.90 -18.16 -19.57
CA ILE A 75 16.81 -19.14 -19.77
C ILE A 75 16.52 -19.90 -18.47
N HIS A 76 17.53 -20.23 -17.66
CA HIS A 76 17.32 -20.94 -16.40
C HIS A 76 16.58 -20.07 -15.37
N ILE A 77 16.95 -18.80 -15.21
CA ILE A 77 16.24 -17.84 -14.35
C ILE A 77 14.79 -17.68 -14.80
N LEU A 78 14.56 -17.59 -16.11
CA LEU A 78 13.22 -17.56 -16.71
C LEU A 78 12.42 -18.85 -16.44
N LYS A 79 13.09 -20.01 -16.41
CA LYS A 79 12.48 -21.31 -16.05
C LYS A 79 12.14 -21.42 -14.57
N THR A 80 12.90 -20.80 -13.67
CA THR A 80 12.58 -20.81 -12.23
C THR A 80 11.34 -19.93 -11.93
N ILE A 81 11.20 -18.81 -12.64
CA ILE A 81 9.98 -17.97 -12.64
C ILE A 81 8.77 -18.72 -13.23
N GLN A 82 9.00 -19.73 -14.08
CA GLN A 82 7.99 -20.49 -14.83
C GLN A 82 7.03 -21.32 -13.96
N SER A 83 7.37 -21.62 -12.70
CA SER A 83 6.60 -22.57 -11.88
C SER A 83 5.38 -21.98 -11.18
N SER A 84 5.20 -20.65 -11.17
CA SER A 84 4.05 -20.00 -10.54
C SER A 84 3.42 -18.91 -11.43
N LEU A 85 2.31 -19.29 -12.09
CA LEU A 85 1.19 -18.45 -12.56
C LEU A 85 1.34 -17.65 -13.88
N SER A 86 0.40 -17.92 -14.80
CA SER A 86 -0.06 -17.19 -16.02
C SER A 86 0.78 -16.00 -16.51
N THR A 87 1.62 -16.24 -17.51
CA THR A 87 2.90 -15.51 -17.67
C THR A 87 3.13 -14.73 -18.97
N ASP A 88 2.22 -14.66 -19.95
CA ASP A 88 2.60 -14.13 -21.27
C ASP A 88 2.81 -12.61 -21.30
N ALA A 89 2.03 -11.82 -20.56
CA ALA A 89 2.23 -10.37 -20.46
C ALA A 89 3.50 -9.99 -19.69
N ILE A 90 3.72 -10.61 -18.52
CA ILE A 90 4.94 -10.41 -17.71
C ILE A 90 6.18 -10.83 -18.52
N ARG A 91 6.12 -11.96 -19.23
CA ARG A 91 7.24 -12.43 -20.05
C ARG A 91 7.55 -11.49 -21.21
N SER A 92 6.53 -11.03 -21.96
CA SER A 92 6.74 -10.07 -23.04
C SER A 92 7.41 -8.80 -22.51
N TYR A 93 6.88 -8.28 -21.40
CA TYR A 93 7.42 -7.09 -20.76
C TYR A 93 8.88 -7.25 -20.31
N LEU A 94 9.19 -8.31 -19.56
CA LEU A 94 10.57 -8.57 -19.11
C LEU A 94 11.54 -8.82 -20.27
N TYR A 95 11.06 -9.44 -21.35
CA TYR A 95 11.85 -9.67 -22.55
C TYR A 95 12.17 -8.37 -23.28
N GLU A 96 11.21 -7.47 -23.41
CA GLU A 96 11.37 -6.16 -24.07
C GLU A 96 12.35 -5.27 -23.30
N ILE A 97 12.16 -5.10 -21.99
CA ILE A 97 13.06 -4.26 -21.18
C ILE A 97 14.48 -4.86 -21.06
N GLY A 98 14.61 -6.19 -21.20
CA GLY A 98 15.88 -6.87 -21.15
C GLY A 98 16.78 -6.64 -22.38
N ARG A 99 16.23 -6.14 -23.49
CA ARG A 99 16.97 -5.78 -24.71
C ARG A 99 17.62 -4.40 -24.62
N ILE A 100 17.17 -3.57 -23.69
CA ILE A 100 17.63 -2.18 -23.54
C ILE A 100 18.99 -2.20 -22.81
N PRO A 101 20.04 -1.59 -23.38
CA PRO A 101 21.35 -1.51 -22.73
C PRO A 101 21.28 -0.67 -21.46
N LEU A 102 22.11 -1.03 -20.48
CA LEU A 102 22.28 -0.24 -19.26
C LEU A 102 23.09 1.02 -19.57
N LEU A 103 22.74 2.13 -18.92
CA LEU A 103 23.48 3.38 -19.02
C LEU A 103 24.67 3.38 -18.05
N THR A 104 25.71 4.10 -18.43
CA THR A 104 26.83 4.48 -17.56
C THR A 104 26.52 5.81 -16.86
N GLY A 105 27.20 6.10 -15.74
CA GLY A 105 26.98 7.35 -15.01
C GLY A 105 27.30 8.62 -15.82
N GLU A 106 28.21 8.53 -16.80
CA GLU A 106 28.49 9.64 -17.73
C GLU A 106 27.31 9.85 -18.71
N GLU A 107 26.74 8.77 -19.23
CA GLU A 107 25.57 8.84 -20.11
C GLU A 107 24.34 9.36 -19.38
N GLU A 108 24.11 8.94 -18.13
CA GLU A 108 23.04 9.49 -17.28
C GLU A 108 23.17 11.00 -17.12
N ARG A 109 24.38 11.50 -16.90
CA ARG A 109 24.64 12.94 -16.77
C ARG A 109 24.39 13.69 -18.08
N ILE A 110 24.79 13.13 -19.21
CA ILE A 110 24.55 13.72 -20.54
C ILE A 110 23.04 13.77 -20.83
N LEU A 111 22.30 12.71 -20.49
CA LEU A 111 20.85 12.68 -20.66
C LEU A 111 20.16 13.69 -19.75
N ALA A 112 20.54 13.76 -18.47
CA ALA A 112 19.99 14.72 -17.53
C ALA A 112 20.19 16.19 -18.00
N GLN A 113 21.37 16.51 -18.56
CA GLN A 113 21.63 17.83 -19.16
C GLN A 113 20.74 18.14 -20.38
N ARG A 114 20.33 17.13 -21.14
CA ARG A 114 19.42 17.30 -22.27
C ARG A 114 17.97 17.44 -21.79
N ILE A 115 17.59 16.70 -20.76
CA ILE A 115 16.27 16.80 -20.13
C ILE A 115 16.04 18.21 -19.58
N GLU A 116 17.04 18.84 -18.96
CA GLU A 116 16.96 20.24 -18.49
C GLU A 116 16.69 21.24 -19.64
N LYS A 117 17.09 20.89 -20.87
CA LYS A 117 16.84 21.68 -22.09
C LYS A 117 15.49 21.36 -22.74
N GLY A 118 14.68 20.49 -22.14
CA GLY A 118 13.37 20.07 -22.64
C GLY A 118 13.42 18.98 -23.71
N ASP A 119 14.48 18.16 -23.76
CA ASP A 119 14.59 17.03 -24.68
C ASP A 119 13.72 15.84 -24.22
N GLU A 120 12.58 15.65 -24.90
CA GLU A 120 11.65 14.54 -24.62
C GLU A 120 12.26 13.17 -24.96
N GLU A 121 13.13 13.07 -25.98
CA GLU A 121 13.78 11.80 -26.33
C GLU A 121 14.76 11.38 -25.24
N ALA A 122 15.51 12.33 -24.68
CA ALA A 122 16.41 12.06 -23.56
C ALA A 122 15.65 11.58 -22.32
N THR A 123 14.46 12.15 -22.07
CA THR A 123 13.57 11.74 -20.97
C THR A 123 13.13 10.29 -21.15
N GLN A 124 12.61 9.94 -22.33
CA GLN A 124 12.18 8.58 -22.66
C GLN A 124 13.34 7.58 -22.57
N LEU A 125 14.53 7.95 -23.03
CA LEU A 125 15.70 7.08 -22.97
C LEU A 125 16.13 6.81 -21.52
N LEU A 126 16.13 7.84 -20.67
CA LEU A 126 16.50 7.68 -19.26
C LEU A 126 15.47 6.82 -18.49
N ILE A 127 14.17 6.97 -18.79
CA ILE A 127 13.12 6.12 -18.22
C ILE A 127 13.31 4.66 -18.68
N THR A 128 13.40 4.44 -19.99
CA THR A 128 13.42 3.09 -20.58
C THR A 128 14.66 2.29 -20.16
N ALA A 129 15.81 2.93 -20.02
CA ALA A 129 17.04 2.30 -19.51
C ALA A 129 16.92 1.82 -18.05
N ASN A 130 16.10 2.50 -17.25
CA ASN A 130 15.96 2.24 -15.81
C ASN A 130 14.73 1.38 -15.44
N LEU A 131 13.96 0.87 -16.40
CA LEU A 131 12.82 -0.01 -16.13
C LEU A 131 13.21 -1.27 -15.35
N ARG A 132 14.44 -1.76 -15.51
CA ARG A 132 14.95 -2.93 -14.78
C ARG A 132 15.11 -2.67 -13.28
N LEU A 133 15.43 -1.42 -12.89
CA LEU A 133 15.49 -1.01 -11.49
C LEU A 133 14.11 -1.07 -10.84
N VAL A 134 13.06 -0.63 -11.56
CA VAL A 134 11.69 -0.70 -11.06
C VAL A 134 11.29 -2.14 -10.75
N VAL A 135 11.61 -3.08 -11.64
CA VAL A 135 11.31 -4.51 -11.44
C VAL A 135 12.04 -5.08 -10.22
N SER A 136 13.31 -4.73 -10.01
CA SER A 136 14.07 -5.24 -8.85
C SER A 136 13.50 -4.74 -7.52
N ILE A 137 13.02 -3.48 -7.48
CA ILE A 137 12.36 -2.90 -6.30
C ILE A 137 10.96 -3.52 -6.11
N ALA A 138 10.13 -3.56 -7.16
CA ALA A 138 8.77 -4.08 -7.10
C ALA A 138 8.70 -5.55 -6.65
N LYS A 139 9.70 -6.36 -7.03
CA LYS A 139 9.80 -7.77 -6.61
C LYS A 139 9.80 -7.94 -5.08
N LYS A 140 10.36 -6.99 -4.32
CA LYS A 140 10.37 -7.01 -2.85
C LYS A 140 8.95 -6.93 -2.27
N TYR A 141 8.02 -6.30 -2.99
CA TYR A 141 6.64 -6.07 -2.57
C TYR A 141 5.62 -7.06 -3.15
N SER A 142 6.05 -8.09 -3.89
CA SER A 142 5.16 -9.06 -4.55
C SER A 142 4.21 -9.82 -3.62
N LYS A 143 4.48 -9.86 -2.31
CA LYS A 143 3.62 -10.50 -1.30
C LYS A 143 2.60 -9.56 -0.65
N SER A 144 2.51 -8.31 -1.10
CA SER A 144 1.74 -7.24 -0.43
C SER A 144 0.26 -7.15 -0.85
N GLY A 145 -0.22 -8.10 -1.67
CA GLY A 145 -1.63 -8.21 -2.05
C GLY A 145 -2.01 -7.60 -3.41
N LEU A 146 -1.11 -6.86 -4.06
CA LEU A 146 -1.25 -6.39 -5.45
C LEU A 146 -0.50 -7.31 -6.42
N GLU A 147 -0.93 -7.33 -7.68
CA GLU A 147 -0.23 -8.07 -8.74
C GLU A 147 1.13 -7.42 -9.05
N LEU A 148 2.13 -8.24 -9.42
CA LEU A 148 3.47 -7.73 -9.73
C LEU A 148 3.46 -6.73 -10.89
N LEU A 149 2.60 -6.93 -11.90
CA LEU A 149 2.47 -5.96 -13.00
C LEU A 149 1.98 -4.61 -12.51
N ASP A 150 0.98 -4.59 -11.63
CA ASP A 150 0.45 -3.35 -11.06
C ASP A 150 1.52 -2.62 -10.24
N LEU A 151 2.28 -3.36 -9.42
CA LEU A 151 3.41 -2.82 -8.67
C LEU A 151 4.49 -2.23 -9.59
N ILE A 152 4.77 -2.89 -10.72
CA ILE A 152 5.72 -2.38 -11.72
C ILE A 152 5.17 -1.11 -12.37
N GLN A 153 3.89 -1.04 -12.71
CA GLN A 153 3.31 0.15 -13.34
C GLN A 153 3.33 1.36 -12.39
N GLU A 154 2.95 1.16 -11.13
CA GLU A 154 3.01 2.22 -10.11
C GLU A 154 4.46 2.65 -9.86
N GLY A 155 5.40 1.69 -9.83
CA GLY A 155 6.82 1.98 -9.77
C GLY A 155 7.34 2.75 -10.99
N ASN A 156 6.85 2.46 -12.20
CA ASN A 156 7.20 3.21 -13.41
C ASN A 156 6.70 4.65 -13.33
N ILE A 157 5.53 4.89 -12.75
CA ILE A 157 5.02 6.25 -12.48
C ILE A 157 5.93 6.97 -11.49
N GLY A 158 6.40 6.29 -10.44
CA GLY A 158 7.42 6.80 -9.53
C GLY A 158 8.74 7.15 -10.25
N LEU A 159 9.23 6.26 -11.12
CA LEU A 159 10.44 6.47 -11.91
C LEU A 159 10.32 7.70 -12.82
N MET A 160 9.18 7.89 -13.50
CA MET A 160 8.96 9.07 -14.36
C MET A 160 9.09 10.37 -13.55
N ARG A 161 8.49 10.41 -12.35
CA ARG A 161 8.63 11.57 -11.44
C ARG A 161 10.08 11.77 -10.98
N ALA A 162 10.82 10.69 -10.75
CA ALA A 162 12.23 10.77 -10.42
C ALA A 162 13.05 11.40 -11.55
N VAL A 163 12.77 11.03 -12.80
CA VAL A 163 13.44 11.58 -13.99
C VAL A 163 13.17 13.08 -14.14
N GLU A 164 11.93 13.52 -13.94
CA GLU A 164 11.57 14.94 -14.03
C GLU A 164 12.28 15.83 -13.00
N LYS A 165 12.58 15.26 -11.82
CA LYS A 165 13.16 15.99 -10.68
C LYS A 165 14.64 15.72 -10.43
N PHE A 166 15.27 14.89 -11.26
CA PHE A 166 16.65 14.49 -11.04
C PHE A 166 17.61 15.64 -11.32
N ASP A 167 18.42 15.98 -10.32
CA ASP A 167 19.48 16.98 -10.42
C ASP A 167 20.86 16.30 -10.48
N TYR A 168 21.47 16.33 -11.67
CA TYR A 168 22.79 15.76 -11.93
C TYR A 168 23.94 16.57 -11.33
N THR A 169 23.70 17.80 -10.84
CA THR A 169 24.74 18.64 -10.23
C THR A 169 25.08 18.20 -8.82
N LYS A 170 24.15 17.48 -8.15
CA LYS A 170 24.31 16.92 -6.81
C LYS A 170 25.29 15.72 -6.75
N GLY A 171 25.76 15.21 -7.89
CA GLY A 171 26.85 14.22 -7.93
C GLY A 171 26.50 12.79 -7.48
N PHE A 172 25.24 12.51 -7.11
CA PHE A 172 24.76 11.16 -6.82
C PHE A 172 24.31 10.42 -8.09
N LYS A 173 24.38 9.08 -8.06
CA LYS A 173 23.87 8.24 -9.14
C LYS A 173 22.35 8.38 -9.25
N PHE A 174 21.83 8.29 -10.48
CA PHE A 174 20.38 8.36 -10.72
C PHE A 174 19.62 7.25 -9.97
N SER A 175 20.17 6.04 -9.94
CA SER A 175 19.56 4.89 -9.24
C SER A 175 19.29 5.19 -7.76
N THR A 176 20.22 5.83 -7.06
CA THR A 176 20.10 6.17 -5.63
C THR A 176 18.90 7.09 -5.38
N TYR A 177 18.65 8.05 -6.27
CA TYR A 177 17.53 8.97 -6.19
C TYR A 177 16.21 8.31 -6.62
N ALA A 178 16.23 7.59 -7.75
CA ALA A 178 15.06 6.95 -8.32
C ALA A 178 14.45 5.90 -7.40
N THR A 179 15.27 5.15 -6.65
CA THR A 179 14.81 4.12 -5.71
C THR A 179 13.79 4.68 -4.70
N TRP A 180 13.96 5.92 -4.22
CA TRP A 180 13.03 6.57 -3.29
C TRP A 180 11.67 6.82 -3.91
N TRP A 181 11.64 7.41 -5.11
CA TRP A 181 10.40 7.71 -5.82
C TRP A 181 9.65 6.45 -6.25
N ILE A 182 10.39 5.42 -6.70
CA ILE A 182 9.83 4.12 -7.07
C ILE A 182 9.22 3.46 -5.82
N ARG A 183 9.96 3.41 -4.72
CA ARG A 183 9.48 2.83 -3.46
C ARG A 183 8.25 3.56 -2.94
N GLN A 184 8.28 4.89 -2.92
CA GLN A 184 7.15 5.71 -2.47
C GLN A 184 5.90 5.43 -3.29
N ALA A 185 6.02 5.42 -4.62
CA ALA A 185 4.89 5.16 -5.51
C ALA A 185 4.30 3.77 -5.25
N ILE A 186 5.15 2.75 -5.10
CA ILE A 186 4.74 1.38 -4.80
C ILE A 186 4.06 1.28 -3.42
N THR A 187 4.69 1.79 -2.36
CA THR A 187 4.15 1.73 -0.98
C THR A 187 2.81 2.46 -0.91
N ARG A 188 2.69 3.61 -1.56
CA ARG A 188 1.45 4.39 -1.64
C ARG A 188 0.36 3.63 -2.40
N ALA A 189 0.69 3.03 -3.55
CA ALA A 189 -0.27 2.22 -4.31
C ALA A 189 -0.77 1.02 -3.52
N ILE A 190 0.11 0.34 -2.79
CA ILE A 190 -0.27 -0.75 -1.87
C ILE A 190 -1.23 -0.22 -0.79
N ALA A 191 -0.91 0.92 -0.18
CA ALA A 191 -1.78 1.51 0.84
C ALA A 191 -3.16 1.88 0.28
N ASP A 192 -3.19 2.41 -0.94
CA ASP A 192 -4.41 2.95 -1.54
C ASP A 192 -5.31 1.88 -2.19
N GLN A 193 -4.73 0.83 -2.78
CA GLN A 193 -5.41 -0.11 -3.68
C GLN A 193 -5.38 -1.58 -3.20
N ALA A 194 -4.45 -2.00 -2.32
CA ALA A 194 -4.28 -3.43 -2.00
C ALA A 194 -5.44 -4.04 -1.18
N ARG A 195 -6.32 -3.21 -0.60
CA ARG A 195 -7.44 -3.66 0.22
C ARG A 195 -8.76 -3.46 -0.52
N THR A 196 -9.66 -4.44 -0.40
CA THR A 196 -11.03 -4.36 -0.94
C THR A 196 -11.81 -3.18 -0.36
N ILE A 197 -11.65 -2.92 0.94
CA ILE A 197 -12.19 -1.74 1.61
C ILE A 197 -11.02 -0.79 1.83
N ARG A 198 -11.09 0.38 1.18
CA ARG A 198 -10.04 1.40 1.27
C ARG A 198 -9.88 1.88 2.71
N VAL A 199 -8.64 1.85 3.18
CA VAL A 199 -8.23 2.39 4.49
C VAL A 199 -7.32 3.59 4.25
N PRO A 200 -7.49 4.73 4.94
CA PRO A 200 -6.59 5.87 4.79
C PRO A 200 -5.12 5.52 5.11
N VAL A 201 -4.18 6.17 4.42
CA VAL A 201 -2.73 5.88 4.53
C VAL A 201 -2.21 5.96 5.98
N HIS A 202 -2.53 7.02 6.72
CA HIS A 202 -2.13 7.17 8.13
C HIS A 202 -2.62 6.02 9.04
N MET A 203 -3.77 5.41 8.72
CA MET A 203 -4.24 4.24 9.46
C MET A 203 -3.44 2.98 9.11
N ILE A 204 -2.98 2.85 7.87
CA ILE A 204 -2.11 1.74 7.43
C ILE A 204 -0.73 1.84 8.08
N GLU A 205 -0.17 3.05 8.16
CA GLU A 205 1.06 3.32 8.93
C GLU A 205 0.88 2.93 10.40
N THR A 206 -0.24 3.32 11.00
CA THR A 206 -0.57 2.97 12.38
C THR A 206 -0.68 1.45 12.56
N ILE A 207 -1.29 0.74 11.60
CA ILE A 207 -1.38 -0.73 11.58
C ILE A 207 0.02 -1.37 11.45
N ASN A 208 0.90 -0.81 10.61
CA ASN A 208 2.27 -1.30 10.45
C ASN A 208 3.11 -1.08 11.71
N LYS A 209 2.99 0.09 12.35
CA LYS A 209 3.60 0.38 13.66
C LYS A 209 3.07 -0.58 14.73
N PHE A 210 1.77 -0.82 14.75
CA PHE A 210 1.15 -1.81 15.63
C PHE A 210 1.74 -3.22 15.39
N ASN A 211 1.91 -3.65 14.14
CA ASN A 211 2.52 -4.95 13.84
C ASN A 211 4.00 -5.02 14.28
N LYS A 212 4.78 -3.96 14.07
CA LYS A 212 6.19 -3.89 14.50
C LYS A 212 6.31 -3.99 16.02
N VAL A 213 5.50 -3.22 16.76
CA VAL A 213 5.44 -3.26 18.23
C VAL A 213 4.94 -4.61 18.73
N ASN A 214 3.86 -5.14 18.13
CA ASN A 214 3.32 -6.45 18.48
C ASN A 214 4.36 -7.57 18.31
N ASN A 215 5.11 -7.56 17.21
CA ASN A 215 6.18 -8.54 16.97
C ASN A 215 7.34 -8.35 17.95
N SER A 216 7.77 -7.11 18.21
CA SER A 216 8.82 -6.80 19.20
C SER A 216 8.45 -7.28 20.60
N LEU A 217 7.22 -6.98 21.04
CA LEU A 217 6.67 -7.42 22.32
C LEU A 217 6.53 -8.95 22.39
N THR A 218 6.09 -9.58 21.31
CA THR A 218 5.97 -11.04 21.25
C THR A 218 7.34 -11.70 21.44
N THR A 219 8.38 -11.18 20.78
CA THR A 219 9.76 -11.66 20.94
C THR A 219 10.28 -11.42 22.36
N ARG A 220 10.01 -10.25 22.95
CA ARG A 220 10.46 -9.88 24.30
C ARG A 220 9.76 -10.67 25.41
N LEU A 221 8.47 -10.94 25.26
CA LEU A 221 7.63 -11.58 26.28
C LEU A 221 7.48 -13.10 26.09
N GLY A 222 7.79 -13.63 24.91
CA GLY A 222 7.58 -15.05 24.56
C GLY A 222 6.10 -15.48 24.54
N ARG A 223 5.16 -14.52 24.57
CA ARG A 223 3.71 -14.72 24.53
C ARG A 223 3.04 -13.61 23.72
N PRO A 224 1.80 -13.81 23.22
CA PRO A 224 1.06 -12.70 22.61
C PRO A 224 0.86 -11.57 23.64
N PRO A 225 1.16 -10.31 23.28
CA PRO A 225 1.00 -9.17 24.17
C PRO A 225 -0.48 -8.83 24.39
N LYS A 226 -0.80 -8.27 25.57
CA LYS A 226 -2.12 -7.72 25.87
C LYS A 226 -2.29 -6.32 25.27
N ASP A 227 -3.53 -5.92 25.03
CA ASP A 227 -3.85 -4.62 24.43
C ASP A 227 -3.32 -3.45 25.28
N GLU A 228 -3.35 -3.59 26.60
CA GLU A 228 -2.75 -2.64 27.56
C GLU A 228 -1.24 -2.48 27.38
N GLU A 229 -0.53 -3.59 27.11
CA GLU A 229 0.93 -3.59 26.93
C GLU A 229 1.31 -2.91 25.61
N ILE A 230 0.52 -3.14 24.56
CA ILE A 230 0.70 -2.51 23.26
C ILE A 230 0.37 -1.01 23.34
N ALA A 231 -0.75 -0.65 23.97
CA ALA A 231 -1.17 0.73 24.18
C ALA A 231 -0.09 1.56 24.87
N LYS A 232 0.51 0.99 25.93
CA LYS A 232 1.59 1.64 26.68
C LYS A 232 2.88 1.81 25.87
N GLU A 233 3.26 0.84 25.05
CA GLU A 233 4.46 0.95 24.21
C GLU A 233 4.25 1.89 23.02
N MET A 234 3.03 1.96 22.47
CA MET A 234 2.68 2.84 21.36
C MET A 234 2.31 4.27 21.79
N ASP A 235 2.12 4.50 23.09
CA ASP A 235 1.62 5.75 23.68
C ASP A 235 0.27 6.20 23.11
N ILE A 236 -0.67 5.26 23.03
CA ILE A 236 -2.04 5.48 22.53
C ILE A 236 -3.07 4.93 23.50
N GLU A 237 -4.31 5.41 23.39
CA GLU A 237 -5.43 4.94 24.22
C GLU A 237 -5.81 3.48 23.90
N LEU A 238 -6.28 2.76 24.92
CA LEU A 238 -6.64 1.34 24.80
C LEU A 238 -7.80 1.12 23.82
N GLU A 239 -8.75 2.05 23.76
CA GLU A 239 -9.87 2.00 22.81
C GLU A 239 -9.37 2.05 21.36
N LYS A 240 -8.39 2.92 21.09
CA LYS A 240 -7.74 3.05 19.77
C LYS A 240 -7.09 1.74 19.32
N VAL A 241 -6.47 0.99 20.24
CA VAL A 241 -5.87 -0.32 19.94
C VAL A 241 -6.94 -1.34 19.51
N ALA A 242 -8.10 -1.32 20.17
CA ALA A 242 -9.22 -2.17 19.81
C ALA A 242 -9.80 -1.81 18.42
N GLU A 243 -9.89 -0.52 18.10
CA GLU A 243 -10.27 -0.05 16.76
C GLU A 243 -9.29 -0.51 15.68
N ILE A 244 -7.99 -0.36 15.92
CA ILE A 244 -6.94 -0.82 14.99
C ILE A 244 -7.07 -2.32 14.73
N ARG A 245 -7.35 -3.12 15.77
CA ARG A 245 -7.56 -4.56 15.62
C ARG A 245 -8.80 -4.88 14.77
N LYS A 246 -9.88 -4.11 14.88
CA LYS A 246 -11.07 -4.26 14.03
C LYS A 246 -10.75 -3.92 12.57
N ILE A 247 -10.11 -2.78 12.32
CA ILE A 247 -9.78 -2.31 10.96
C ILE A 247 -8.76 -3.23 10.27
N LYS A 248 -7.86 -3.86 11.03
CA LYS A 248 -6.86 -4.79 10.50
C LYS A 248 -7.49 -6.03 9.83
N GLN A 249 -8.73 -6.41 10.19
CA GLN A 249 -9.38 -7.61 9.65
C GLN A 249 -9.67 -7.47 8.16
N ASN A 250 -9.21 -8.44 7.37
CA ASN A 250 -9.50 -8.49 5.94
C ASN A 250 -10.85 -9.19 5.70
N PRO A 251 -11.64 -8.74 4.72
CA PRO A 251 -12.86 -9.45 4.34
C PRO A 251 -12.53 -10.87 3.86
N THR A 252 -13.39 -11.82 4.21
CA THR A 252 -13.28 -13.22 3.78
C THR A 252 -14.20 -13.45 2.60
N SER A 253 -13.83 -14.36 1.69
CA SER A 253 -14.68 -14.70 0.55
C SER A 253 -15.94 -15.42 1.02
N LEU A 254 -17.08 -15.02 0.47
CA LEU A 254 -18.38 -15.70 0.67
C LEU A 254 -18.39 -17.13 0.09
N SER A 255 -17.52 -17.39 -0.88
CA SER A 255 -17.35 -18.71 -1.48
C SER A 255 -16.41 -19.64 -0.71
N THR A 256 -15.82 -19.18 0.40
CA THR A 256 -14.94 -20.01 1.22
C THR A 256 -15.76 -21.21 1.75
N PRO A 257 -15.31 -22.46 1.49
CA PRO A 257 -16.01 -23.65 1.98
C PRO A 257 -15.90 -23.73 3.50
N ILE A 258 -16.98 -24.17 4.14
CA ILE A 258 -17.08 -24.34 5.59
C ILE A 258 -17.34 -25.82 5.93
N GLY A 259 -16.76 -26.29 7.04
CA GLY A 259 -16.87 -27.68 7.49
C GLY A 259 -15.85 -28.63 6.85
N GLU A 260 -15.78 -29.86 7.38
CA GLU A 260 -14.82 -30.89 6.94
C GLU A 260 -15.16 -31.45 5.54
N GLU A 261 -16.46 -31.56 5.23
CA GLU A 261 -16.96 -32.12 3.97
C GLU A 261 -16.88 -31.13 2.79
N LYS A 262 -16.57 -29.84 3.04
CA LYS A 262 -16.43 -28.75 2.05
C LYS A 262 -17.63 -28.52 1.11
N ASP A 263 -18.78 -29.14 1.37
CA ASP A 263 -19.98 -29.00 0.54
C ASP A 263 -20.73 -27.69 0.82
N SER A 264 -20.65 -27.16 2.04
CA SER A 264 -21.28 -25.88 2.40
C SER A 264 -20.32 -24.71 2.18
N LYS A 265 -20.84 -23.57 1.75
CA LYS A 265 -20.10 -22.31 1.63
C LYS A 265 -20.52 -21.33 2.72
N LEU A 266 -19.67 -20.34 3.00
CA LEU A 266 -19.97 -19.29 3.98
C LEU A 266 -21.28 -18.54 3.64
N GLN A 267 -21.53 -18.27 2.36
CA GLN A 267 -22.77 -17.62 1.89
C GLN A 267 -24.04 -18.39 2.24
N ASP A 268 -23.98 -19.71 2.42
CA ASP A 268 -25.17 -20.53 2.69
C ASP A 268 -25.64 -20.40 4.15
N VAL A 269 -24.78 -19.86 5.03
CA VAL A 269 -25.04 -19.69 6.47
C VAL A 269 -25.50 -18.27 6.82
N ILE A 270 -25.15 -17.28 5.98
CA ILE A 270 -25.46 -15.87 6.25
C ILE A 270 -26.94 -15.62 5.94
N ALA A 271 -27.72 -15.29 6.96
CA ALA A 271 -29.13 -14.94 6.82
C ALA A 271 -29.31 -13.51 6.26
N ASP A 272 -30.45 -13.28 5.60
CA ASP A 272 -30.86 -11.95 5.16
C ASP A 272 -31.76 -11.28 6.20
N ASP A 273 -31.16 -10.42 7.03
CA ASP A 273 -31.86 -9.68 8.09
C ASP A 273 -32.74 -8.53 7.56
N TRP A 274 -32.62 -8.16 6.27
CA TRP A 274 -33.40 -7.07 5.69
C TRP A 274 -34.74 -7.54 5.14
N SER A 275 -34.86 -8.84 4.85
CA SER A 275 -36.08 -9.44 4.36
C SER A 275 -37.05 -9.72 5.51
N GLN A 276 -38.31 -9.32 5.37
CA GLN A 276 -39.34 -9.73 6.31
C GLN A 276 -39.64 -11.21 6.11
N SER A 277 -39.69 -11.95 7.21
CA SER A 277 -40.13 -13.34 7.14
C SER A 277 -41.61 -13.42 6.74
N PRO A 278 -42.07 -14.52 6.09
CA PRO A 278 -43.49 -14.71 5.78
C PRO A 278 -44.40 -14.60 7.01
N GLU A 279 -43.90 -14.97 8.19
CA GLU A 279 -44.61 -14.85 9.46
C GLU A 279 -44.73 -13.39 9.91
N GLU A 280 -43.64 -12.62 9.86
CA GLU A 280 -43.64 -11.19 10.16
C GLU A 280 -44.52 -10.40 9.18
N PHE A 281 -44.49 -10.76 7.90
CA PHE A 281 -45.35 -10.15 6.90
C PHE A 281 -46.84 -10.44 7.18
N ALA A 282 -47.18 -11.70 7.45
CA ALA A 282 -48.56 -12.09 7.75
C ALA A 282 -49.07 -11.44 9.05
N THR A 283 -48.24 -11.34 10.08
CA THR A 283 -48.59 -10.67 11.34
C THR A 283 -48.77 -9.16 11.16
N SER A 284 -47.90 -8.51 10.39
CA SER A 284 -48.05 -7.09 10.03
C SER A 284 -49.33 -6.82 9.24
N GLU A 285 -49.61 -7.65 8.22
CA GLU A 285 -50.81 -7.51 7.40
C GLU A 285 -52.09 -7.84 8.18
N TYR A 286 -52.04 -8.84 9.07
CA TYR A 286 -53.12 -9.15 10.00
C TYR A 286 -53.42 -7.98 10.94
N LEU A 287 -52.38 -7.39 11.53
CA LEU A 287 -52.50 -6.23 12.41
C LEU A 287 -53.07 -5.02 11.67
N LYS A 288 -52.66 -4.79 10.41
CA LYS A 288 -53.21 -3.75 9.55
C LYS A 288 -54.70 -3.94 9.27
N ASN A 289 -55.14 -5.18 9.01
CA ASN A 289 -56.55 -5.50 8.82
C ASN A 289 -57.36 -5.33 10.11
N GLN A 290 -56.85 -5.79 11.26
CA GLN A 290 -57.52 -5.56 12.55
C GLN A 290 -57.65 -4.07 12.88
N LEU A 291 -56.61 -3.27 12.62
CA LEU A 291 -56.67 -1.83 12.78
C LEU A 291 -57.73 -1.22 11.87
N LYS A 292 -57.85 -1.69 10.63
CA LYS A 292 -58.89 -1.23 9.69
C LYS A 292 -60.29 -1.55 10.20
N ASP A 293 -60.52 -2.76 10.70
CA ASP A 293 -61.80 -3.18 11.27
C ASP A 293 -62.19 -2.34 12.49
N ILE A 294 -61.23 -2.05 13.39
CA ILE A 294 -61.46 -1.17 14.55
C ILE A 294 -61.77 0.25 14.07
N LEU A 295 -61.04 0.78 13.09
CA LEU A 295 -61.29 2.10 12.52
C LEU A 295 -62.66 2.20 11.83
N ASP A 296 -63.19 1.10 11.28
CA ASP A 296 -64.55 1.03 10.71
C ASP A 296 -65.65 1.16 11.78
N THR A 297 -65.36 0.87 13.06
CA THR A 297 -66.33 1.05 14.16
C THR A 297 -66.46 2.49 14.67
N LEU A 298 -65.49 3.35 14.34
CA LEU A 298 -65.46 4.76 14.76
C LEU A 298 -66.33 5.64 13.84
N GLN A 299 -66.69 6.83 14.32
CA GLN A 299 -67.39 7.80 13.47
C GLN A 299 -66.48 8.30 12.34
N ASP A 300 -67.04 8.61 11.17
CA ASP A 300 -66.31 9.05 9.97
C ASP A 300 -65.30 10.18 10.23
N ARG A 301 -65.65 11.10 11.13
CA ARG A 301 -64.79 12.22 11.52
C ARG A 301 -63.60 11.78 12.35
N GLU A 302 -63.79 10.87 13.30
CA GLU A 302 -62.75 10.35 14.19
C GLU A 302 -61.77 9.47 13.41
N ARG A 303 -62.30 8.59 12.55
CA ARG A 303 -61.51 7.75 11.64
C ARG A 303 -60.58 8.58 10.76
N ARG A 304 -61.11 9.63 10.13
CA ARG A 304 -60.34 10.50 9.22
C ARG A 304 -59.25 11.29 9.95
N VAL A 305 -59.50 11.72 11.19
CA VAL A 305 -58.49 12.41 12.00
C VAL A 305 -57.36 11.44 12.36
N LEU A 306 -57.68 10.22 12.78
CA LEU A 306 -56.68 9.21 13.14
C LEU A 306 -55.87 8.73 11.93
N SER A 307 -56.52 8.45 10.79
CA SER A 307 -55.82 7.99 9.58
C SER A 307 -54.87 9.05 9.03
N LEU A 308 -55.28 10.33 9.00
CA LEU A 308 -54.41 11.43 8.57
C LEU A 308 -53.32 11.76 9.58
N ARG A 309 -53.58 11.64 10.89
CA ARG A 309 -52.60 11.97 11.92
C ARG A 309 -51.46 10.96 11.97
N PHE A 310 -51.78 9.67 11.93
CA PHE A 310 -50.79 8.60 11.97
C PHE A 310 -50.34 8.11 10.58
N GLY A 311 -50.96 8.60 9.50
CA GLY A 311 -50.60 8.23 8.14
C GLY A 311 -50.89 6.77 7.82
N LEU A 312 -52.02 6.23 8.28
CA LEU A 312 -52.33 4.80 8.17
C LEU A 312 -52.62 4.32 6.72
N ASP A 313 -53.04 5.24 5.85
CA ASP A 313 -53.29 4.94 4.42
C ASP A 313 -52.08 5.28 3.53
N ASP A 314 -51.50 6.48 3.73
CA ASP A 314 -50.46 7.03 2.84
C ASP A 314 -49.03 6.96 3.42
N GLY A 315 -48.85 6.44 4.64
CA GLY A 315 -47.56 6.38 5.35
C GLY A 315 -47.03 7.72 5.87
N VAL A 316 -47.74 8.82 5.65
CA VAL A 316 -47.32 10.18 6.04
C VAL A 316 -48.16 10.70 7.20
N SER A 317 -47.52 10.89 8.36
CA SER A 317 -48.15 11.50 9.54
C SER A 317 -48.36 13.00 9.34
N ARG A 318 -49.57 13.51 9.64
CA ARG A 318 -49.89 14.95 9.60
C ARG A 318 -50.14 15.50 11.00
N THR A 319 -49.35 16.50 11.39
CA THR A 319 -49.44 17.18 12.70
C THR A 319 -50.58 18.18 12.77
#